data_AF-A0A6G8RYH5-F1
#
_entry.id   AF-A0A6G8RYH5-F1
#
_cell.length_a   1.000
_cell.length_b   1.000
_cell.length_c   1.000
_cell.angle_alpha   90.00
_cell.angle_beta   90.00
_cell.angle_gamma   90.00
#
_symmetry.space_group_name_H-M   'P 1'
#
loop_
_entity.id
_entity.type
_entity.pdbx_description
1 polymer ?
#
loop_
_entity_poly.entity_id
_entity_poly.type
_entity_poly.pdbx_seq_one_letter_code
_entity_poly.pdbx_strand_id
1 'polypeptide(L)'
;MRNLISMSVLSLALLSGCATTEKLAHKVNFLSSDTPLAQVLKERPDLRKKLSTVEIRQYFNRVENPSVAQVKVTETGLMDDSVRSIRTVYSFKNFKDDWVLIETKKEYQCQRGSSKEFQTNLCS
;
A
#
# COMPACT_ATOMS: atom_id res chain seq x y z
N MET A 1 1.55 -20.13 -74.41
CA MET A 1 2.78 -19.44 -73.98
C MET A 1 2.49 -17.95 -73.79
N ARG A 2 2.45 -17.47 -72.55
CA ARG A 2 2.82 -16.09 -72.17
C ARG A 2 2.79 -15.98 -70.64
N ASN A 3 3.98 -15.83 -70.07
CA ASN A 3 4.25 -15.58 -68.66
C ASN A 3 3.92 -14.12 -68.33
N LEU A 4 3.39 -13.85 -67.14
CA LEU A 4 3.44 -12.54 -66.47
C LEU A 4 3.34 -12.78 -64.96
N ILE A 5 4.48 -12.87 -64.29
CA ILE A 5 4.59 -12.91 -62.82
C ILE A 5 4.76 -11.47 -62.36
N SER A 6 3.77 -10.97 -61.62
CA SER A 6 3.78 -9.66 -60.98
C SER A 6 4.63 -9.73 -59.69
N MET A 7 5.72 -8.95 -59.63
CA MET A 7 6.54 -8.78 -58.43
C MET A 7 5.88 -7.75 -57.51
N SER A 8 5.23 -8.22 -56.44
CA SER A 8 4.75 -7.37 -55.35
C SER A 8 5.86 -7.11 -54.34
N VAL A 9 6.33 -5.86 -54.30
CA VAL A 9 7.24 -5.31 -53.29
C VAL A 9 6.51 -5.28 -51.94
N LEU A 10 6.95 -6.11 -50.98
CA LEU A 10 6.45 -6.06 -49.60
C LEU A 10 7.46 -5.28 -48.75
N SER A 11 7.16 -4.01 -48.53
CA SER A 11 7.84 -3.13 -47.58
C SER A 11 7.56 -3.62 -46.15
N LEU A 12 8.53 -4.31 -45.52
CA LEU A 12 8.49 -4.55 -44.08
C LEU A 12 8.73 -3.22 -43.35
N ALA A 13 7.63 -2.67 -42.84
CA ALA A 13 7.62 -1.53 -41.94
C ALA A 13 8.42 -1.86 -40.67
N LEU A 14 9.26 -0.89 -40.30
CA LEU A 14 10.05 -0.85 -39.08
C LEU A 14 9.11 -0.87 -37.85
N LEU A 15 9.18 -1.92 -37.05
CA LEU A 15 8.65 -1.90 -35.67
C LEU A 15 9.70 -1.29 -34.75
N SER A 16 9.76 0.04 -34.73
CA SER A 16 10.42 0.78 -33.66
C SER A 16 9.44 0.99 -32.50
N GLY A 17 9.73 0.37 -31.36
CA GLY A 17 9.38 0.92 -30.04
C GLY A 17 8.15 0.32 -29.33
N CYS A 18 8.40 -0.64 -28.45
CA CYS A 18 7.80 -0.60 -27.11
C CYS A 18 8.94 -0.85 -26.11
N ALA A 19 9.44 0.24 -25.54
CA ALA A 19 10.46 0.21 -24.52
C ALA A 19 9.87 -0.38 -23.22
N THR A 20 10.42 -1.52 -22.79
CA THR A 20 10.60 -1.94 -21.39
C THR A 20 9.48 -1.58 -20.40
N THR A 21 8.45 -2.42 -20.34
CA THR A 21 7.39 -2.40 -19.31
C THR A 21 7.77 -3.13 -18.02
N GLU A 22 9.06 -3.31 -17.71
CA GLU A 22 9.47 -4.04 -16.50
C GLU A 22 9.28 -3.24 -15.20
N LYS A 23 9.21 -1.89 -15.28
CA LYS A 23 8.96 -1.04 -14.09
C LYS A 23 7.49 -0.86 -13.71
N LEU A 24 6.55 -1.39 -14.49
CA LEU A 24 5.12 -1.35 -14.16
C LEU A 24 4.63 -2.61 -13.43
N ALA A 25 5.36 -3.73 -13.50
CA ALA A 25 4.98 -4.97 -12.85
C ALA A 25 5.01 -4.92 -11.30
N HIS A 26 5.78 -3.99 -10.71
CA HIS A 26 5.74 -3.76 -9.25
C HIS A 26 4.52 -2.93 -8.78
N LYS A 27 3.67 -2.45 -9.69
CA LYS A 27 2.49 -1.62 -9.39
C LYS A 27 1.18 -2.22 -9.94
N VAL A 28 1.09 -3.55 -10.04
CA VAL A 28 -0.15 -4.24 -10.44
C VAL A 28 -0.47 -5.36 -9.45
N ASN A 29 -0.71 -4.99 -8.19
CA ASN A 29 -1.70 -5.68 -7.35
C ASN A 29 -3.07 -4.97 -7.48
N PHE A 30 -3.43 -4.55 -8.70
CA PHE A 30 -4.64 -3.78 -8.97
C PHE A 30 -5.94 -4.62 -8.88
N LEU A 31 -5.85 -5.86 -8.40
CA LEU A 31 -6.96 -6.82 -8.28
C LEU A 31 -6.83 -7.68 -7.02
N SER A 32 -6.35 -7.10 -5.91
CA SER A 32 -6.58 -7.76 -4.63
C SER A 32 -7.94 -7.30 -4.10
N SER A 33 -8.93 -8.21 -4.11
CA SER A 33 -10.18 -8.06 -3.34
C SER A 33 -9.96 -8.11 -1.82
N ASP A 34 -8.71 -7.96 -1.39
CA ASP A 34 -8.32 -7.98 0.00
C ASP A 34 -8.94 -6.79 0.73
N THR A 35 -9.53 -7.08 1.89
CA THR A 35 -9.95 -6.04 2.83
C THR A 35 -8.75 -5.18 3.28
N PRO A 36 -8.98 -3.94 3.72
CA PRO A 36 -7.91 -3.07 4.22
C PRO A 36 -7.01 -3.74 5.27
N LEU A 37 -7.60 -4.44 6.26
CA LEU A 37 -6.85 -5.17 7.26
C LEU A 37 -6.00 -6.31 6.67
N ALA A 38 -6.54 -7.06 5.70
CA ALA A 38 -5.79 -8.12 5.04
C ALA A 38 -4.56 -7.58 4.30
N GLN A 39 -4.69 -6.42 3.63
CA GLN A 39 -3.57 -5.75 2.97
C GLN A 39 -2.48 -5.34 3.97
N VAL A 40 -2.85 -4.72 5.10
CA VAL A 40 -1.89 -4.36 6.16
C VAL A 40 -1.16 -5.57 6.71
N LEU A 41 -1.87 -6.68 6.99
CA LEU A 41 -1.26 -7.89 7.52
C LEU A 41 -0.33 -8.59 6.50
N LYS A 42 -0.54 -8.39 5.20
CA LYS A 42 0.37 -8.86 4.15
C LYS A 42 1.62 -7.97 4.05
N GLU A 43 1.46 -6.65 4.15
CA GLU A 43 2.57 -5.68 4.13
C GLU A 43 3.47 -5.80 5.37
N ARG A 44 2.88 -6.16 6.52
CA ARG A 44 3.55 -6.23 7.82
C ARG A 44 3.59 -7.66 8.38
N PRO A 45 4.36 -8.58 7.76
CA PRO A 45 4.49 -9.95 8.26
C PRO A 45 5.18 -10.03 9.63
N ASP A 46 5.88 -8.96 10.03
CA ASP A 46 6.52 -8.82 11.34
C ASP A 46 5.51 -8.78 12.49
N LEU A 47 4.29 -8.27 12.27
CA LEU A 47 3.24 -8.24 13.28
C LEU A 47 2.78 -9.64 13.72
N ARG A 48 3.09 -10.67 12.92
CA ARG A 48 2.78 -12.08 13.22
C ARG A 48 3.93 -12.83 13.87
N LYS A 49 5.13 -12.22 13.93
CA LYS A 49 6.38 -12.91 14.28
C LYS A 49 7.12 -12.28 15.47
N LYS A 50 6.92 -10.98 15.75
CA LYS A 50 7.63 -10.26 16.80
C LYS A 50 6.87 -10.22 18.13
N LEU A 51 7.62 -10.02 19.22
CA LEU A 51 7.18 -10.07 20.62
C LEU A 51 6.64 -8.72 21.17
N SER A 52 6.51 -7.68 20.35
CA SER A 52 5.91 -6.42 20.80
C SER A 52 4.40 -6.56 20.97
N THR A 53 3.84 -5.86 21.95
CA THR A 53 2.39 -5.81 22.11
C THR A 53 1.80 -4.93 21.01
N VAL A 54 0.99 -5.53 20.13
CA VAL A 54 0.37 -4.87 18.97
C VAL A 54 -1.15 -4.77 19.17
N GLU A 55 -1.69 -3.57 19.00
CA GLU A 55 -3.12 -3.31 18.83
C GLU A 55 -3.41 -2.95 17.37
N ILE A 56 -4.28 -3.70 16.70
CA ILE A 56 -4.73 -3.40 15.35
C ILE A 56 -6.20 -3.02 15.38
N ARG A 57 -6.53 -1.83 14.89
CA ARG A 57 -7.91 -1.34 14.82
C ARG A 57 -8.25 -0.95 13.40
N GLN A 58 -9.35 -1.48 12.88
CA GLN A 58 -9.91 -1.06 11.61
C GLN A 58 -11.12 -0.15 11.86
N TYR A 59 -11.22 0.91 11.07
CA TYR A 59 -12.32 1.86 11.06
C TYR A 59 -12.83 2.00 9.63
N PHE A 60 -14.15 2.04 9.49
CA PHE A 60 -14.81 2.45 8.26
C PHE A 60 -15.55 3.76 8.49
N ASN A 61 -15.69 4.56 7.43
CA ASN A 61 -16.44 5.81 7.52
C ASN A 61 -17.96 5.62 7.68
N ARG A 62 -18.48 4.42 7.39
CA ARG A 62 -19.90 4.06 7.50
C ARG A 62 -20.03 2.53 7.58
N VAL A 63 -21.18 2.06 8.04
CA VAL A 63 -21.46 0.62 8.20
C VAL A 63 -21.83 -0.01 6.86
N GLU A 64 -22.67 0.65 6.07
CA GLU A 64 -23.15 0.15 4.77
C GLU A 64 -22.38 0.79 3.62
N ASN A 65 -21.88 -0.03 2.69
CA ASN A 65 -21.11 0.40 1.52
C ASN A 65 -19.97 1.40 1.85
N PRO A 66 -19.01 1.02 2.70
CA PRO A 66 -17.91 1.89 3.10
C PRO A 66 -17.01 2.29 1.93
N SER A 67 -16.69 3.58 1.85
CA SER A 67 -15.84 4.14 0.80
C SER A 67 -14.44 4.55 1.27
N VAL A 68 -14.26 4.65 2.59
CA VAL A 68 -13.00 5.00 3.23
C VAL A 68 -12.79 4.08 4.41
N ALA A 69 -11.57 3.58 4.57
CA ALA A 69 -11.16 2.79 5.71
C ALA A 69 -9.83 3.29 6.27
N GLN A 70 -9.62 3.09 7.56
CA GLN A 70 -8.32 3.24 8.20
C GLN A 70 -8.00 1.99 8.99
N VAL A 71 -6.76 1.52 8.87
CA VAL A 71 -6.21 0.48 9.74
C VAL A 71 -5.09 1.11 10.55
N LYS A 72 -5.25 1.15 11.87
CA LYS A 72 -4.28 1.70 12.80
C LYS A 72 -3.58 0.54 13.50
N VAL A 73 -2.27 0.46 13.31
CA VAL A 73 -1.40 -0.50 14.00
C VAL A 73 -0.63 0.25 15.07
N THR A 74 -0.91 -0.03 16.33
CA THR A 74 -0.21 0.57 17.48
C THR A 74 0.69 -0.47 18.13
N GLU A 75 1.98 -0.17 18.23
CA GLU A 75 3.01 -1.02 18.82
C GLU A 75 3.47 -0.39 20.13
N THR A 76 3.53 -1.19 21.19
CA THR A 76 3.93 -0.79 22.55
C THR A 76 4.97 -1.76 23.10
N GLY A 77 5.58 -1.43 24.25
CA GLY A 77 6.67 -2.23 24.81
C GLY A 77 7.94 -2.13 23.96
N LEU A 78 8.19 -0.93 23.41
CA LEU A 78 9.34 -0.62 22.58
C LEU A 78 10.62 -0.59 23.44
N MET A 79 11.77 -0.86 22.81
CA MET A 79 13.07 -0.78 23.49
C MET A 79 13.57 0.66 23.68
N ASP A 80 12.97 1.62 22.97
CA ASP A 80 13.30 3.04 23.04
C ASP A 80 12.61 3.68 24.27
N ASP A 81 13.41 4.29 25.16
CA ASP A 81 12.91 4.89 26.39
C ASP A 81 12.29 6.29 26.20
N SER A 82 12.45 6.88 25.01
CA SER A 82 11.85 8.15 24.62
C SER A 82 10.44 7.97 24.07
N VAL A 83 10.12 6.80 23.50
CA VAL A 83 8.85 6.53 22.82
C VAL A 83 8.03 5.48 23.56
N ARG A 84 6.84 5.87 24.01
CA ARG A 84 5.92 4.94 24.68
C ARG A 84 5.27 3.98 23.69
N SER A 85 4.81 4.53 22.57
CA SER A 85 4.05 3.79 21.56
C SER A 85 4.31 4.37 20.17
N ILE A 86 4.34 3.51 19.15
CA ILE A 86 4.36 3.92 17.74
C ILE A 86 3.03 3.51 17.11
N ARG A 87 2.39 4.42 16.38
CA ARG A 87 1.19 4.11 15.60
C ARG A 87 1.46 4.34 14.12
N THR A 88 1.16 3.33 13.32
CA THR A 88 1.12 3.46 11.86
C THR A 88 -0.34 3.44 11.42
N VAL A 89 -0.77 4.50 10.74
CA VAL A 89 -2.12 4.68 10.20
C VAL A 89 -2.06 4.44 8.70
N TYR A 90 -2.75 3.40 8.24
CA TYR A 90 -2.94 3.07 6.83
C TYR A 90 -4.33 3.54 6.41
N SER A 91 -4.41 4.47 5.46
CA SER A 91 -5.65 5.04 4.94
C SER A 91 -5.97 4.43 3.58
N PHE A 92 -7.20 3.94 3.42
CA PHE A 92 -7.67 3.29 2.20
C PHE A 92 -8.89 4.01 1.65
N LYS A 93 -9.04 3.94 0.32
CA LYS A 93 -10.24 4.36 -0.39
C LYS A 93 -10.75 3.20 -1.24
N ASN A 94 -12.06 2.98 -1.20
CA ASN A 94 -12.70 1.98 -2.05
C ASN A 94 -12.99 2.61 -3.41
N PHE A 95 -12.53 1.96 -4.48
CA PHE A 95 -12.82 2.32 -5.86
C PHE A 95 -13.41 1.10 -6.55
N LYS A 96 -14.72 1.13 -6.83
CA LYS A 96 -15.43 0.04 -7.51
C LYS A 96 -15.23 -1.32 -6.82
N ASP A 97 -15.48 -1.36 -5.51
CA ASP A 97 -15.33 -2.53 -4.64
C ASP A 97 -13.87 -2.96 -4.36
N ASP A 98 -12.88 -2.31 -4.96
CA ASP A 98 -11.47 -2.54 -4.67
C ASP A 98 -10.91 -1.53 -3.67
N TRP A 99 -10.32 -2.02 -2.59
CA TRP A 99 -9.66 -1.19 -1.59
C TRP A 99 -8.23 -0.84 -2.02
N VAL A 100 -7.96 0.46 -2.10
CA VAL A 100 -6.63 0.97 -2.49
C VAL A 100 -6.04 1.76 -1.33
N LEU A 101 -4.82 1.41 -0.92
CA LEU A 101 -4.04 2.18 0.04
C LEU A 101 -3.67 3.54 -0.59
N ILE A 102 -4.10 4.63 0.05
CA ILE A 102 -3.86 6.00 -0.44
C ILE A 102 -2.81 6.74 0.38
N GLU A 103 -2.61 6.37 1.64
CA GLU A 103 -1.66 7.04 2.53
C GLU A 103 -1.23 6.09 3.66
N THR A 104 0.04 6.19 4.04
CA THR A 104 0.57 5.59 5.26
C THR A 104 1.26 6.67 6.08
N LYS A 105 0.84 6.81 7.34
CA LYS A 105 1.35 7.84 8.26
C LYS A 105 1.87 7.19 9.54
N LYS A 106 3.05 7.60 9.99
CA LYS A 106 3.62 7.16 11.28
C LYS A 106 3.50 8.28 12.31
N GLU A 107 3.07 7.90 13.50
CA GLU A 107 2.86 8.79 14.64
C GLU A 107 3.51 8.16 15.88
N TYR A 108 3.97 9.02 16.79
CA TYR A 108 4.70 8.67 17.98
C TYR A 108 3.95 9.20 19.19
N GLN A 109 3.84 8.37 20.22
CA GLN A 109 3.42 8.80 21.54
C GLN A 109 4.67 8.81 22.42
N CYS A 110 5.09 10.00 22.86
CA CYS A 110 6.31 10.13 23.63
C CYS A 110 6.11 9.72 25.09
N GLN A 111 7.13 9.08 25.65
CA GLN A 111 7.16 8.70 27.05
C GLN A 111 7.27 9.96 27.93
N ARG A 112 8.20 10.84 27.55
CA ARG A 112 8.49 12.13 28.18
C ARG A 112 7.86 13.26 27.36
N GLY A 113 7.58 14.40 28.00
CA GLY A 113 6.90 15.55 27.38
C GLY A 113 5.48 15.81 27.91
N SER A 114 4.95 16.99 27.56
CA SER A 114 3.69 17.53 28.08
C SER A 114 2.44 16.90 27.46
N SER A 115 2.48 16.56 26.18
CA SER A 115 1.37 15.87 25.51
C SER A 115 1.52 14.35 25.60
N LYS A 116 0.42 13.67 25.92
CA LYS A 116 0.30 12.21 25.86
C LYS A 116 -0.41 11.73 24.59
N GLU A 117 -0.67 12.64 23.65
CA GLU A 117 -1.30 12.30 22.38
C GLU A 117 -0.27 11.79 21.36
N PHE A 118 -0.78 11.21 20.26
CA PHE A 118 0.04 10.82 19.13
C PHE A 118 0.41 12.05 18.32
N GLN A 119 1.69 12.19 17.97
CA GLN A 119 2.22 13.28 17.16
C GLN A 119 3.08 12.76 16.02
N THR A 120 3.23 13.55 14.96
CA THR A 120 4.10 13.21 13.81
C THR A 120 5.56 13.52 14.04
N ASN A 121 5.84 14.45 14.95
CA ASN A 121 7.20 14.82 15.31
C ASN A 121 7.85 13.70 16.10
N LEU A 122 9.15 13.52 15.89
CA LEU A 122 9.94 12.57 16.69
C LEU A 122 9.95 13.00 18.15
N CYS A 123 9.98 12.02 19.05
CA CYS A 123 10.20 12.28 20.46
C CYS A 123 11.63 12.79 20.66
N SER A 124 11.74 13.86 21.44
CA SER A 124 13.00 14.49 21.85
C SER A 124 13.39 14.10 23.26
#